data_AF-A0A1I8B6K8-F1
#
_entry.id   AF-A0A1I8B6K8-F1
#
_cell.length_a   1.000
_cell.length_b   1.000
_cell.length_c   1.000
_cell.angle_alpha   90.00
_cell.angle_beta   90.00
_cell.angle_gamma   90.00
#
_symmetry.space_group_name_H-M   'P 1'
#
loop_
_entity.id
_entity.type
_entity.pdbx_description
1 polymer ?
#
loop_
_entity_poly.entity_id
_entity_poly.type
_entity_poly.pdbx_seq_one_letter_code
_entity_poly.pdbx_strand_id
1 'polypeptide(L)'
;MFRDKNQQQLSELFRHQRHCSCSSTGPPCPHGNGESQETLAQTLERLTLRHDEGKIKIVDSSPECFKTMLEYFYNGEIDKDTLEKYSEDLFAIAHKYEVKGLMQVCETSMASNIDASNFSQRCHYAELYCLPKLEKLKALKDEFRNGHYPDIYSRKELANKTGLKEDIIQVWFTNKRARYRRKKRMNANN
;
A
#
# COMPACT_ATOMS: atom_id res chain seq x y z
N MET A 1 -14.83 -23.46 9.67
CA MET A 1 -14.32 -24.26 8.53
C MET A 1 -13.21 -23.58 7.74
N PHE A 2 -13.41 -22.43 7.06
CA PHE A 2 -12.29 -21.71 6.39
C PHE A 2 -11.35 -20.98 7.38
N ARG A 3 -11.86 -20.60 8.55
CA ARG A 3 -11.12 -19.96 9.66
C ARG A 3 -10.15 -20.91 10.38
N ASP A 4 -10.51 -22.19 10.52
CA ASP A 4 -9.75 -23.17 11.30
C ASP A 4 -8.56 -23.74 10.50
N LYS A 5 -8.71 -23.89 9.18
CA LYS A 5 -7.64 -24.40 8.30
C LYS A 5 -6.43 -23.46 8.23
N ASN A 6 -6.67 -22.14 8.16
CA ASN A 6 -5.59 -21.15 8.19
C ASN A 6 -4.93 -21.06 9.59
N GLN A 7 -5.68 -21.27 10.67
CA GLN A 7 -5.14 -21.31 12.03
C GLN A 7 -4.24 -22.53 12.26
N GLN A 8 -4.63 -23.71 11.76
CA GLN A 8 -3.78 -24.91 11.82
C GLN A 8 -2.53 -24.76 10.98
N GLN A 9 -2.63 -24.29 9.73
CA GLN A 9 -1.46 -24.05 8.88
C GLN A 9 -0.48 -23.06 9.49
N LEU A 10 -0.98 -21.94 10.05
CA LEU A 10 -0.14 -20.99 10.77
C LEU A 10 0.54 -21.66 11.97
N SER A 11 -0.20 -22.39 12.82
CA SER A 11 0.35 -23.09 13.99
C SER A 11 1.39 -24.17 13.66
N GLU A 12 1.24 -24.86 12.54
CA GLU A 12 2.18 -25.87 12.04
C GLU A 12 3.44 -25.22 11.45
N LEU A 13 3.28 -24.11 10.74
CA LEU A 13 4.38 -23.27 10.25
C LEU A 13 5.19 -22.66 11.41
N PHE A 14 4.53 -22.23 12.49
CA PHE A 14 5.16 -21.76 13.74
C PHE A 14 5.96 -22.85 14.47
N ARG A 15 5.57 -24.13 14.36
CA ARG A 15 6.30 -25.26 14.96
C ARG A 15 7.58 -25.59 14.20
N HIS A 16 7.56 -25.46 12.87
CA HIS A 16 8.73 -25.73 12.04
C HIS A 16 9.81 -24.63 12.15
N GLN A 17 9.43 -23.36 12.31
CA GLN A 17 10.41 -22.27 12.47
C GLN A 17 11.17 -22.30 13.81
N ARG A 18 10.55 -22.74 14.91
CA ARG A 18 11.23 -22.84 16.21
C ARG A 18 12.29 -23.93 16.29
N HIS A 19 12.35 -24.84 15.32
CA HIS A 19 13.28 -25.97 15.30
C HIS A 19 14.31 -25.95 14.16
N CYS A 20 14.26 -24.97 13.26
CA CYS A 20 15.28 -24.83 12.21
C CYS A 20 16.55 -24.14 12.74
N SER A 21 17.31 -24.85 13.56
CA SER A 21 18.75 -24.65 13.65
C SER A 21 19.34 -25.21 12.36
N CYS A 22 19.84 -24.33 11.48
CA CYS A 22 20.51 -24.65 10.22
C CYS A 22 21.20 -26.03 10.24
N SER A 23 20.63 -27.00 9.52
CA SER A 23 21.24 -28.30 9.22
C SER A 23 20.84 -28.66 7.80
N SER A 24 21.85 -28.88 6.96
CA SER A 24 21.86 -28.84 5.50
C SER A 24 21.14 -29.98 4.76
N THR A 25 20.02 -30.49 5.26
CA THR A 25 19.26 -31.57 4.60
C THR A 25 17.75 -31.37 4.77
N GLY A 26 17.17 -30.51 3.94
CA GLY A 26 15.72 -30.25 3.86
C GLY A 26 15.37 -29.56 2.53
N PRO A 27 14.10 -29.61 2.09
CA PRO A 27 13.66 -29.07 0.80
C PRO A 27 14.03 -27.57 0.68
N PRO A 28 14.28 -27.07 -0.54
CA PRO A 28 14.91 -25.78 -0.76
C PRO A 28 14.12 -24.69 -0.06
N CYS A 29 14.72 -24.10 0.97
CA CYS A 29 14.17 -22.93 1.64
C CYS A 29 14.02 -21.83 0.57
N PRO A 30 12.86 -21.17 0.46
CA PRO A 30 12.62 -20.12 -0.53
C PRO A 30 13.42 -18.87 -0.14
N HIS A 31 14.72 -18.91 -0.43
CA HIS A 31 15.61 -17.76 -0.36
C HIS A 31 15.41 -16.96 -1.65
N GLY A 32 14.41 -16.10 -1.63
CA GLY A 32 14.26 -15.04 -2.63
C GLY A 32 14.78 -13.70 -2.11
N ASN A 33 14.45 -13.32 -0.88
CA ASN A 33 14.76 -12.00 -0.33
C ASN A 33 15.21 -12.15 1.13
N GLY A 34 16.49 -11.90 1.43
CA GLY A 34 17.06 -12.04 2.79
C GLY A 34 16.38 -11.19 3.89
N GLU A 35 15.49 -10.27 3.53
CA GLU A 35 14.64 -9.53 4.46
C GLU A 35 13.48 -10.36 5.04
N SER A 36 13.07 -11.47 4.41
CA SER A 36 11.76 -12.08 4.67
C SER A 36 11.64 -12.81 6.01
N GLN A 37 12.66 -13.55 6.46
CA GLN A 37 12.53 -14.37 7.68
C GLN A 37 12.56 -13.54 8.97
N GLU A 38 13.48 -12.57 9.07
CA GLU A 38 13.59 -11.70 10.25
C GLU A 38 12.42 -10.72 10.32
N THR A 39 12.03 -10.12 9.19
CA THR A 39 10.87 -9.22 9.13
C THR A 39 9.58 -9.98 9.44
N LEU A 40 9.40 -11.20 8.92
CA LEU A 40 8.24 -12.04 9.26
C LEU A 40 8.21 -12.34 10.76
N ALA A 41 9.33 -12.74 11.36
CA ALA A 41 9.40 -13.03 12.80
C ALA A 41 9.05 -11.78 13.65
N GLN A 42 9.59 -10.61 13.32
CA GLN A 42 9.30 -9.34 14.00
C GLN A 42 7.85 -8.88 13.80
N THR A 43 7.33 -8.98 12.57
CA THR A 43 5.92 -8.68 12.25
C THR A 43 4.98 -9.60 13.03
N LEU A 44 5.28 -10.89 13.08
CA LEU A 44 4.51 -11.88 13.84
C LEU A 44 4.62 -11.64 15.35
N GLU A 45 5.79 -11.26 15.86
CA GLU A 45 5.97 -10.90 17.27
C GLU A 45 5.10 -9.69 17.65
N ARG A 46 5.10 -8.63 16.82
CA ARG A 46 4.25 -7.44 17.00
C ARG A 46 2.75 -7.76 16.91
N LEU A 47 2.37 -8.74 16.08
CA LEU A 47 1.01 -9.27 16.01
C LEU A 47 0.64 -10.05 17.28
N THR A 48 1.59 -10.78 17.87
CA THR A 48 1.38 -11.59 19.08
C THR A 48 1.42 -10.78 20.39
N LEU A 49 2.16 -9.66 20.44
CA LEU A 49 2.31 -8.81 21.64
C LEU A 49 1.04 -8.04 22.04
N ARG A 50 -0.04 -8.10 21.23
CA ARG A 50 -1.30 -7.37 21.49
C ARG A 50 -2.46 -8.23 22.04
N HIS A 51 -2.22 -9.45 22.53
CA HIS A 51 -3.35 -10.30 22.93
C HIS A 51 -3.14 -11.13 24.20
N ASP A 52 -4.05 -10.92 25.16
CA ASP A 52 -4.67 -12.01 25.91
C ASP A 52 -5.20 -13.07 24.91
N GLU A 53 -4.82 -14.32 25.12
CA GLU A 53 -5.47 -15.53 24.59
C GLU A 53 -5.42 -15.82 23.07
N GLY A 54 -4.27 -15.67 22.41
CA GLY A 54 -3.98 -16.41 21.17
C GLY A 54 -4.88 -16.14 19.94
N LYS A 55 -5.65 -15.04 19.95
CA LYS A 55 -6.53 -14.61 18.85
C LYS A 55 -6.10 -13.24 18.35
N ILE A 56 -5.48 -13.15 17.17
CA ILE A 56 -5.13 -11.87 16.54
C ILE A 56 -6.40 -11.21 15.99
N LYS A 57 -6.90 -10.14 16.64
CA LYS A 57 -7.98 -9.29 16.08
C LYS A 57 -7.37 -8.21 15.18
N ILE A 58 -7.43 -8.43 13.87
CA ILE A 58 -7.16 -7.38 12.88
C ILE A 58 -8.48 -6.63 12.64
N VAL A 59 -8.67 -5.49 13.30
CA VAL A 59 -9.91 -4.70 13.24
C VAL A 59 -9.96 -3.81 11.99
N ASP A 60 -8.79 -3.43 11.45
CA ASP A 60 -8.68 -2.34 10.48
C ASP A 60 -8.25 -2.78 9.07
N SER A 61 -8.35 -4.07 8.73
CA SER A 61 -7.84 -4.56 7.44
C SER A 61 -8.60 -5.79 6.94
N SER A 62 -8.85 -5.82 5.63
CA SER A 62 -9.54 -6.92 4.97
C SER A 62 -8.74 -8.23 5.16
N PRO A 63 -9.41 -9.36 5.48
CA PRO A 63 -8.77 -10.68 5.61
C PRO A 63 -7.93 -11.08 4.38
N GLU A 64 -8.37 -10.64 3.21
CA GLU A 64 -7.71 -10.87 1.92
C GLU A 64 -6.35 -10.18 1.87
N CYS A 65 -6.24 -8.94 2.34
CA CYS A 65 -4.97 -8.20 2.37
C CYS A 65 -3.95 -8.88 3.29
N PHE A 66 -4.40 -9.36 4.45
CA PHE A 66 -3.53 -10.09 5.38
C PHE A 66 -3.08 -11.43 4.79
N LYS A 67 -3.99 -12.14 4.11
CA LYS A 67 -3.63 -13.38 3.38
C LYS A 67 -2.57 -13.11 2.32
N THR A 68 -2.73 -12.07 1.51
CA THR A 68 -1.76 -11.69 0.48
C THR A 68 -0.41 -11.26 1.08
N MET A 69 -0.41 -10.56 2.21
CA MET A 69 0.84 -10.26 2.94
C MET A 69 1.55 -11.54 3.39
N LEU A 70 0.82 -12.53 3.91
CA LEU A 70 1.39 -13.82 4.27
C LEU A 70 1.92 -14.55 3.03
N GLU A 71 1.15 -14.60 1.94
CA GLU A 71 1.58 -15.19 0.67
C GLU A 71 2.87 -14.55 0.15
N TYR A 72 3.01 -13.23 0.26
CA TYR A 72 4.25 -12.54 -0.08
C TYR A 72 5.44 -12.99 0.77
N PHE A 73 5.25 -13.25 2.07
CA PHE A 73 6.34 -13.74 2.91
C PHE A 73 6.80 -15.16 2.54
N TYR A 74 5.87 -16.01 2.07
CA TYR A 74 6.20 -17.38 1.67
C TYR A 74 6.74 -17.48 0.25
N ASN A 75 6.17 -16.70 -0.68
CA ASN A 75 6.44 -16.84 -2.10
C ASN A 75 7.41 -15.76 -2.62
N GLY A 76 7.56 -14.65 -1.90
CA GLY A 76 8.34 -13.49 -2.32
C GLY A 76 7.67 -12.63 -3.40
N GLU A 77 6.51 -13.04 -3.89
CA GLU A 77 5.79 -12.41 -5.00
C GLU A 77 4.31 -12.26 -4.69
N ILE A 78 3.67 -11.27 -5.34
CA ILE A 78 2.23 -11.05 -5.29
C ILE A 78 1.69 -11.02 -6.71
N ASP A 79 0.60 -11.73 -6.93
CA ASP A 79 -0.15 -11.69 -8.18
C ASP A 79 -0.54 -10.25 -8.55
N LYS A 80 -0.35 -9.90 -9.82
CA LYS A 80 -0.52 -8.52 -10.29
C LYS A 80 -1.96 -8.02 -10.13
N ASP A 81 -2.95 -8.85 -10.41
CA ASP A 81 -4.37 -8.48 -10.33
C ASP A 81 -4.76 -8.22 -8.87
N THR A 82 -4.25 -9.06 -7.97
CA THR A 82 -4.42 -8.90 -6.51
C THR A 82 -3.75 -7.62 -6.02
N LEU A 83 -2.53 -7.35 -6.48
CA LEU A 83 -1.78 -6.15 -6.12
C LEU A 83 -2.46 -4.88 -6.61
N GLU A 84 -2.99 -4.86 -7.83
CA GLU A 84 -3.72 -3.70 -8.36
C GLU A 84 -5.00 -3.42 -7.56
N LYS A 85 -5.76 -4.49 -7.26
CA LYS A 85 -7.02 -4.39 -6.52
C LYS A 85 -6.86 -3.92 -5.07
N TYR A 86 -5.81 -4.40 -4.39
CA TYR A 86 -5.61 -4.15 -2.95
C TYR A 86 -4.41 -3.25 -2.65
N SER A 87 -3.84 -2.56 -3.64
CA SER A 87 -2.59 -1.77 -3.49
C SER A 87 -2.57 -0.81 -2.30
N GLU A 88 -3.71 -0.19 -1.99
CA GLU A 88 -3.84 0.80 -0.91
C GLU A 88 -3.89 0.11 0.46
N ASP A 89 -4.77 -0.88 0.61
CA ASP A 89 -4.93 -1.63 1.86
C ASP A 89 -3.68 -2.44 2.19
N LEU A 90 -3.04 -3.05 1.17
CA LEU A 90 -1.76 -3.74 1.27
C LEU A 90 -0.66 -2.79 1.73
N PHE A 91 -0.59 -1.58 1.16
CA PHE A 91 0.37 -0.58 1.62
C PHE A 91 0.13 -0.19 3.08
N ALA A 92 -1.14 0.03 3.47
CA ALA A 92 -1.48 0.42 4.84
C ALA A 92 -1.08 -0.64 5.86
N ILE A 93 -1.33 -1.93 5.59
CA ILE A 93 -0.86 -3.01 6.46
C ILE A 93 0.66 -3.17 6.40
N ALA A 94 1.28 -3.05 5.23
CA ALA A 94 2.72 -3.14 5.09
C ALA A 94 3.42 -2.06 5.91
N HIS A 95 2.89 -0.84 5.90
CA HIS A 95 3.36 0.25 6.76
C HIS A 95 3.12 -0.04 8.24
N LYS A 96 1.92 -0.51 8.61
CA LYS A 96 1.56 -0.85 10.01
C LYS A 96 2.47 -1.92 10.62
N TYR A 97 2.90 -2.87 9.79
CA TYR A 97 3.76 -3.99 10.20
C TYR A 97 5.24 -3.82 9.79
N GLU A 98 5.60 -2.65 9.25
CA GLU A 98 6.96 -2.27 8.81
C GLU A 98 7.60 -3.22 7.78
N VAL A 99 6.78 -3.78 6.90
CA VAL A 99 7.22 -4.68 5.83
C VAL A 99 7.71 -3.86 4.62
N LYS A 100 8.97 -3.42 4.67
CA LYS A 100 9.57 -2.51 3.67
C LYS A 100 9.49 -3.02 2.24
N GLY A 101 9.84 -4.29 1.99
CA GLY A 101 9.75 -4.87 0.64
C GLY A 101 8.33 -4.80 0.07
N LEU A 102 7.32 -5.11 0.90
CA LEU A 102 5.92 -5.02 0.48
C LEU A 102 5.46 -3.58 0.24
N MET A 103 5.92 -2.63 1.08
CA MET A 103 5.65 -1.21 0.86
C MET A 103 6.20 -0.74 -0.49
N GLN A 104 7.42 -1.14 -0.85
CA GLN A 104 8.04 -0.78 -2.13
C GLN A 104 7.30 -1.40 -3.33
N VAL A 105 6.89 -2.66 -3.22
CA VAL A 105 6.10 -3.34 -4.26
C VAL A 105 4.76 -2.64 -4.46
N CYS A 106 4.06 -2.34 -3.37
CA CYS A 106 2.81 -1.58 -3.41
C CYS A 106 3.04 -0.21 -4.03
N GLU A 107 4.00 0.57 -3.54
CA GLU A 107 4.33 1.90 -4.08
C GLU A 107 4.60 1.87 -5.59
N THR A 108 5.33 0.87 -6.07
CA THR A 108 5.64 0.71 -7.50
C THR A 108 4.38 0.47 -8.32
N SER A 109 3.51 -0.43 -7.85
CA SER A 109 2.19 -0.66 -8.47
C SER A 109 1.34 0.61 -8.47
N MET A 110 1.31 1.30 -7.33
CA MET A 110 0.59 2.56 -7.15
C MET A 110 1.05 3.66 -8.12
N ALA A 111 2.36 3.74 -8.38
CA ALA A 111 2.95 4.74 -9.27
C ALA A 111 2.80 4.42 -10.76
N SER A 112 2.60 3.14 -11.09
CA SER A 112 2.46 2.64 -12.46
C SER A 112 1.02 2.77 -12.98
N ASN A 113 0.03 2.68 -12.10
CA ASN A 113 -1.39 2.81 -12.46
C ASN A 113 -2.03 3.99 -11.73
N ILE A 114 -1.97 5.17 -12.36
CA ILE A 114 -2.57 6.41 -11.86
C ILE A 114 -3.69 6.83 -12.81
N ASP A 115 -4.90 6.96 -12.26
CA ASP A 115 -6.10 7.37 -12.98
C ASP A 115 -6.88 8.44 -12.19
N ALA A 116 -7.90 9.03 -12.79
CA ALA A 116 -8.68 10.09 -12.15
C ALA A 116 -9.45 9.66 -10.87
N SER A 117 -9.73 8.37 -10.71
CA SER A 117 -10.44 7.81 -9.56
C SER A 117 -9.50 7.59 -8.36
N ASN A 118 -8.30 7.08 -8.61
CA ASN A 118 -7.32 6.74 -7.58
C ASN A 118 -6.38 7.92 -7.25
N PHE A 119 -6.22 8.89 -8.16
CA PHE A 119 -5.27 9.99 -8.01
C PHE A 119 -5.38 10.72 -6.67
N SER A 120 -6.62 11.00 -6.22
CA SER A 120 -6.83 11.74 -4.97
C SER A 120 -6.23 10.99 -3.78
N GLN A 121 -6.38 9.68 -3.76
CA GLN A 121 -5.88 8.81 -2.71
C GLN A 121 -4.36 8.64 -2.84
N ARG A 122 -3.84 8.38 -4.05
CA ARG A 122 -2.40 8.34 -4.34
C ARG A 122 -1.68 9.62 -3.88
N CYS A 123 -2.28 10.79 -4.15
CA CYS A 123 -1.79 12.08 -3.68
C CYS A 123 -1.75 12.21 -2.15
N HIS A 124 -2.70 11.60 -1.46
CA HIS A 124 -2.77 11.63 -0.01
C HIS A 124 -1.68 10.74 0.60
N TYR A 125 -1.54 9.51 0.08
CA TYR A 125 -0.49 8.59 0.48
C TYR A 125 0.91 9.15 0.24
N ALA A 126 1.14 9.79 -0.92
CA ALA A 126 2.42 10.43 -1.23
C ALA A 126 2.82 11.50 -0.20
N GLU A 127 1.84 12.23 0.35
CA GLU A 127 2.06 13.28 1.35
C GLU A 127 2.25 12.71 2.75
N LEU A 128 1.44 11.72 3.14
CA LEU A 128 1.53 11.10 4.46
C LEU A 128 2.80 10.29 4.65
N TYR A 129 3.20 9.52 3.63
CA TYR A 129 4.26 8.52 3.73
C TYR A 129 5.52 8.89 2.95
N CYS A 130 5.58 10.09 2.38
CA CYS A 130 6.73 10.60 1.62
C CYS A 130 7.21 9.62 0.53
N LEU A 131 6.26 9.10 -0.26
CA LEU A 131 6.53 8.06 -1.26
C LEU A 131 7.26 8.65 -2.48
N PRO A 132 8.56 8.35 -2.68
CA PRO A 132 9.37 8.97 -3.73
C PRO A 132 8.82 8.71 -5.14
N LYS A 133 8.26 7.52 -5.42
CA LYS A 133 7.71 7.21 -6.76
C LYS A 133 6.42 7.95 -7.08
N LEU A 134 5.75 8.49 -6.06
CA LEU A 134 4.55 9.32 -6.20
C LEU A 134 4.85 10.82 -6.06
N GLU A 135 6.12 11.22 -5.96
CA GLU A 135 6.50 12.63 -5.80
C GLU A 135 6.03 13.50 -6.97
N LYS A 136 5.96 12.94 -8.20
CA LYS A 136 5.35 13.59 -9.37
C LYS A 136 3.95 14.15 -9.12
N LEU A 137 3.19 13.56 -8.19
CA LEU A 137 1.85 14.03 -7.83
C LEU A 137 1.84 15.30 -6.98
N LYS A 138 2.96 15.60 -6.30
CA LYS A 138 3.14 16.81 -5.50
C LYS A 138 3.17 18.06 -6.39
N ALA A 139 3.78 17.97 -7.57
CA ALA A 139 3.82 19.08 -8.53
C ALA A 139 2.42 19.58 -8.92
N LEU A 140 1.45 18.68 -9.09
CA LEU A 140 0.05 19.05 -9.36
C LEU A 140 -0.61 19.80 -8.21
N LYS A 141 -0.31 19.39 -6.96
CA LYS A 141 -0.81 20.08 -5.76
C LYS A 141 -0.22 21.47 -5.63
N ASP A 142 1.08 21.62 -5.87
CA ASP A 142 1.74 22.92 -5.79
C ASP A 142 1.23 23.86 -6.88
N GLU A 143 1.02 23.35 -8.09
CA GLU A 143 0.36 24.14 -9.14
C GLU A 143 -1.07 24.55 -8.75
N PHE A 144 -1.84 23.64 -8.13
CA PHE A 144 -3.18 23.97 -7.62
C PHE A 144 -3.16 25.05 -6.53
N ARG A 145 -2.10 25.13 -5.71
CA ARG A 145 -1.94 26.19 -4.70
C ARG A 145 -1.69 27.54 -5.37
N ASN A 146 -0.95 27.56 -6.48
CA ASN A 146 -0.69 28.77 -7.27
C ASN A 146 -1.91 29.21 -8.09
N GLY A 147 -2.68 28.27 -8.62
CA GLY A 147 -3.86 28.55 -9.43
C GLY A 147 -4.82 27.37 -9.54
N HIS A 148 -6.12 27.62 -9.32
CA HIS A 148 -7.15 26.58 -9.41
C HIS A 148 -7.61 26.27 -10.85
N TYR A 149 -7.28 27.12 -11.82
CA TYR A 149 -7.75 27.05 -13.20
C TYR A 149 -6.56 27.09 -14.18
N PRO A 150 -5.77 26.01 -14.29
CA PRO A 150 -4.68 25.96 -15.24
C PRO A 150 -5.23 25.98 -16.67
N ASP A 151 -4.62 26.78 -17.52
CA ASP A 151 -4.95 26.82 -18.95
C ASP A 151 -4.39 25.58 -19.67
N ILE A 152 -4.60 25.51 -20.99
CA ILE A 152 -4.14 24.36 -21.79
C ILE A 152 -2.60 24.24 -21.83
N TYR A 153 -1.86 25.35 -21.75
CA TYR A 153 -0.40 25.36 -21.77
C TYR A 153 0.14 24.87 -20.43
N SER A 154 -0.38 25.37 -19.31
CA SER A 154 -0.01 24.91 -17.97
C SER A 154 -0.30 23.42 -17.78
N ARG A 155 -1.44 22.92 -18.29
CA ARG A 155 -1.75 21.47 -18.20
C ARG A 155 -0.83 20.61 -19.05
N LYS A 156 -0.42 21.07 -20.24
CA LYS A 156 0.59 20.38 -21.06
C LYS A 156 1.97 20.39 -20.41
N GLU A 157 2.36 21.51 -19.80
CA GLU A 157 3.62 21.60 -19.06
C GLU A 157 3.63 20.66 -17.86
N LEU A 158 2.53 20.60 -17.09
CA LEU A 158 2.36 19.63 -16.02
C LEU A 158 2.40 18.18 -16.53
N ALA A 159 1.78 17.89 -17.67
CA ALA A 159 1.83 16.56 -18.28
C ALA A 159 3.29 16.16 -18.58
N ASN A 160 4.07 17.08 -19.15
CA ASN A 160 5.48 16.86 -19.42
C ASN A 160 6.31 16.68 -18.14
N LYS A 161 6.06 17.50 -17.10
CA LYS A 161 6.77 17.42 -15.82
C LYS A 161 6.45 16.15 -15.04
N THR A 162 5.21 15.68 -15.10
CA THR A 162 4.72 14.58 -14.25
C THR A 162 4.62 13.24 -14.98
N GLY A 163 4.74 13.24 -16.31
CA GLY A 163 4.52 12.06 -17.15
C GLY A 163 3.07 11.58 -17.16
N LEU A 164 2.13 12.38 -16.65
CA LEU A 164 0.70 12.07 -16.66
C LEU A 164 0.06 12.61 -17.93
N LYS A 165 -0.99 11.93 -18.39
CA LYS A 165 -1.77 12.40 -19.53
C LYS A 165 -2.55 13.67 -19.15
N GLU A 166 -2.70 14.58 -20.11
CA GLU A 166 -3.36 15.87 -19.90
C GLU A 166 -4.82 15.75 -19.47
N ASP A 167 -5.53 14.72 -19.94
CA ASP A 167 -6.90 14.40 -19.55
C ASP A 167 -7.02 14.06 -18.05
N ILE A 168 -6.08 13.27 -17.51
CA ILE A 168 -6.00 12.94 -16.08
C ILE A 168 -5.83 14.23 -15.26
N ILE A 169 -4.95 15.12 -15.71
CA ILE A 169 -4.70 16.41 -15.07
C ILE A 169 -5.97 17.28 -15.10
N GLN A 170 -6.63 17.38 -16.24
CA GLN A 170 -7.87 18.13 -16.39
C GLN A 170 -8.98 17.62 -15.46
N VAL A 171 -9.20 16.31 -15.42
CA VAL A 171 -10.22 15.70 -14.54
C VAL A 171 -9.84 15.92 -13.09
N TRP A 172 -8.56 15.78 -12.72
CA TRP A 172 -8.11 16.04 -11.37
C TRP A 172 -8.38 17.47 -10.92
N PHE A 173 -8.00 18.48 -11.71
CA PHE A 173 -8.27 19.89 -11.38
C PHE A 173 -9.78 20.16 -11.26
N THR A 174 -10.59 19.51 -12.09
CA THR A 174 -12.06 19.61 -12.01
C THR A 174 -12.61 19.03 -10.70
N ASN A 175 -12.19 17.82 -10.33
CA ASN A 175 -12.57 17.17 -9.09
C ASN A 175 -12.07 17.93 -7.86
N LYS A 176 -10.83 18.41 -7.90
CA LYS A 176 -10.19 19.16 -6.81
C LYS A 176 -10.92 20.48 -6.55
N ARG A 177 -11.26 21.24 -7.60
CA ARG A 177 -12.09 22.46 -7.48
C ARG A 177 -13.48 22.17 -6.92
N ALA A 178 -14.13 21.10 -7.37
CA ALA A 178 -15.46 20.73 -6.88
C ALA A 178 -15.42 20.44 -5.36
N ARG A 179 -14.41 19.69 -4.88
CA ARG A 179 -14.19 19.44 -3.44
C ARG A 179 -13.88 20.74 -2.68
N TYR A 180 -13.04 21.62 -3.24
CA TYR A 180 -12.70 22.91 -2.62
C TYR A 180 -13.94 23.80 -2.41
N ARG A 181 -14.81 23.92 -3.44
CA ARG A 181 -16.06 24.69 -3.33
C ARG A 181 -17.01 24.10 -2.29
N ARG A 182 -17.14 22.77 -2.22
CA ARG A 182 -17.96 22.10 -1.19
C ARG A 182 -17.45 22.39 0.22
N LYS A 183 -16.13 22.28 0.45
CA LYS A 183 -15.51 22.59 1.74
C LYS A 183 -15.74 24.04 2.15
N LYS A 184 -15.60 24.99 1.22
CA LYS A 184 -15.90 26.41 1.50
C LYS A 184 -17.36 26.65 1.88
N ARG A 185 -18.32 25.97 1.24
CA ARG A 185 -19.75 26.09 1.58
C ARG A 185 -20.07 25.52 2.97
N MET A 186 -19.50 24.36 3.31
CA MET A 186 -19.68 23.76 4.64
C MET A 186 -19.09 24.65 5.74
N ASN A 187 -17.92 25.24 5.50
CA ASN A 187 -17.27 26.14 6.46
C ASN A 187 -17.94 27.51 6.58
N ALA A 188 -18.79 27.91 5.61
CA ALA A 188 -19.53 29.17 5.65
C ALA A 188 -20.91 29.06 6.32
N ASN A 189 -21.39 27.83 6.56
CA ASN A 189 -22.68 27.52 7.17
C ASN A 189 -22.57 27.15 8.66
N ASN A 190 -21.40 27.37 9.29
CA ASN A 190 -21.09 27.09 10.68
C ASN A 190 -20.35 28.28 11.30
#